data_AF-A0A6C0FDU3-F1
#
_entry.id   AF-A0A6C0FDU3-F1
#
_cell.length_a   1.000
_cell.length_b   1.000
_cell.length_c   1.000
_cell.angle_alpha   90.00
_cell.angle_beta   90.00
_cell.angle_gamma   90.00
#
_symmetry.space_group_name_H-M   'P 1'
#
loop_
_entity.id
_entity.type
_entity.pdbx_description
1 polymer ?
#
loop_
_entity_poly.entity_id
_entity_poly.type
_entity_poly.pdbx_seq_one_letter_code
_entity_poly.pdbx_strand_id
1 'polypeptide(L)'
;MTIDDTYRSLYQRIPEDILHRHVFPYTHCPKPTPLLQDIKTFESDFALARNYISPVDQDIGSFLNRIIFYCNNYLNVHEVQSNMLGDIIRRNIKYKNRYGLDIYYHVMDMTHEPRVRHCRYLWGLMTPGERTDFINNFVLIDDPHI
;
A
#
# COMPACT_ATOMS: atom_id res chain seq x y z
N MET A 1 29.30 2.01 -4.69
CA MET A 1 28.71 1.97 -3.34
C MET A 1 27.95 0.66 -3.25
N THR A 2 28.47 -0.31 -2.52
CA THR A 2 27.80 -1.61 -2.39
C THR A 2 26.64 -1.48 -1.40
N ILE A 3 25.67 -2.38 -1.49
CA ILE A 3 24.54 -2.47 -0.56
C ILE A 3 25.04 -2.50 0.90
N ASP A 4 26.19 -3.14 1.12
CA ASP A 4 26.86 -3.31 2.42
C ASP A 4 27.37 -1.98 3.04
N ASP A 5 27.92 -1.08 2.22
CA ASP A 5 28.38 0.24 2.67
C ASP A 5 27.20 1.13 3.13
N THR A 6 26.04 0.94 2.51
CA THR A 6 24.83 1.73 2.78
C THR A 6 24.23 1.34 4.12
N TYR A 7 24.14 0.03 4.41
CA TYR A 7 23.69 -0.47 5.70
C TYR A 7 24.64 -0.06 6.83
N ARG A 8 25.96 -0.15 6.62
CA ARG A 8 26.96 0.33 7.58
C ARG A 8 26.73 1.80 7.98
N SER A 9 26.46 2.67 7.01
CA SER A 9 26.21 4.09 7.27
C SER A 9 24.93 4.36 8.06
N LEU A 10 23.92 3.49 7.92
CA LEU A 10 22.63 3.61 8.62
C LEU A 10 22.76 3.19 10.07
N TYR A 11 23.43 2.06 10.34
CA TYR A 11 23.68 1.60 11.71
C TYR A 11 24.59 2.55 12.50
N GLN A 12 25.52 3.24 11.82
CA GLN A 12 26.38 4.25 12.47
C GLN A 12 25.65 5.56 12.82
N ARG A 13 24.45 5.80 12.27
CA ARG A 13 23.66 7.01 12.53
C ARG A 13 22.65 6.85 13.65
N ILE A 14 22.31 5.62 14.02
CA ILE A 14 21.37 5.32 15.09
C ILE A 14 22.19 4.97 16.34
N PRO A 15 22.01 5.68 17.46
CA PRO A 15 22.68 5.34 18.70
C PRO A 15 22.46 3.87 19.08
N GLU A 16 23.52 3.19 19.52
CA GLU A 16 23.52 1.75 19.82
C GLU A 16 22.49 1.39 20.89
N ASP A 17 22.28 2.27 21.88
CA ASP A 17 21.28 2.09 22.93
C ASP A 17 19.85 2.09 22.38
N ILE A 18 19.56 2.92 21.37
CA ILE A 18 18.26 2.93 20.68
C ILE A 18 18.06 1.62 19.91
N LEU A 19 19.09 1.14 19.20
CA LEU A 19 19.02 -0.14 18.49
C LEU A 19 18.74 -1.29 19.47
N HIS A 20 19.52 -1.37 20.56
CA HIS A 20 19.41 -2.44 21.54
C HIS A 20 18.09 -2.41 22.33
N ARG A 21 17.56 -1.23 22.66
CA ARG A 21 16.35 -1.11 23.48
C ARG A 21 15.06 -1.07 22.68
N HIS A 22 15.09 -0.57 21.45
CA HIS A 22 13.88 -0.26 20.70
C HIS A 22 13.80 -0.89 19.30
N VAL A 23 14.87 -1.51 18.80
CA VAL A 23 14.85 -2.19 17.48
C VAL A 23 15.06 -3.69 17.62
N PHE A 24 16.17 -4.13 18.20
CA PHE A 24 16.53 -5.54 18.32
C PHE A 24 15.55 -6.41 19.12
N PRO A 25 14.88 -5.93 20.18
CA PRO A 25 13.87 -6.75 20.86
C PRO A 25 12.77 -7.19 19.89
N TYR A 26 12.43 -6.36 18.91
CA TYR A 26 11.43 -6.68 17.90
C TYR A 26 11.97 -7.56 16.77
N THR A 27 13.28 -7.77 16.61
CA THR A 27 13.82 -8.67 15.58
C THR A 27 13.87 -10.12 16.04
N HIS A 28 13.92 -10.35 17.35
CA HIS A 28 14.01 -11.70 17.94
C HIS A 28 12.68 -12.22 18.50
N CYS A 29 11.67 -11.36 18.64
CA CYS A 29 10.34 -11.78 19.06
C CYS A 29 9.58 -12.50 17.93
N PRO A 30 8.87 -13.61 18.24
CA PRO A 30 7.94 -14.23 17.32
C PRO A 30 6.95 -13.20 16.79
N LYS A 31 6.81 -13.14 15.47
CA LYS A 31 5.82 -12.27 14.83
C LYS A 31 4.48 -12.99 14.77
N PRO A 32 3.36 -12.26 14.87
CA PRO A 32 2.05 -12.85 14.63
C PRO A 32 2.03 -13.57 13.28
N THR A 33 1.56 -14.81 13.24
CA THR A 33 1.43 -15.60 12.00
C THR A 33 0.70 -14.84 10.89
N PRO A 34 -0.40 -14.10 11.14
CA PRO A 34 -1.07 -13.33 10.10
C PRO A 34 -0.17 -12.28 9.45
N LEU A 35 0.70 -11.61 10.23
CA LEU A 35 1.63 -10.61 9.72
C LEU A 35 2.71 -11.25 8.84
N LEU A 36 3.23 -12.41 9.25
CA LEU A 36 4.22 -13.14 8.45
C LEU A 36 3.64 -13.66 7.14
N GLN A 37 2.40 -14.14 7.17
CA GLN A 37 1.72 -14.59 5.96
C GLN A 37 1.52 -13.43 5.00
N ASP A 38 1.06 -12.28 5.50
CA ASP A 38 0.86 -11.09 4.70
C ASP A 38 2.15 -10.59 4.02
N ILE A 39 3.26 -10.54 4.76
CA ILE A 39 4.57 -10.18 4.20
C ILE A 39 4.96 -11.13 3.06
N LYS A 40 4.69 -12.43 3.21
CA LYS A 40 5.03 -13.44 2.19
C LYS A 40 4.18 -13.31 0.93
N THR A 41 2.91 -12.97 1.04
CA THR A 41 1.99 -12.90 -0.11
C THR A 41 1.90 -11.50 -0.73
N PHE A 42 2.38 -10.46 -0.04
CA PHE A 42 2.24 -9.07 -0.47
C PHE A 42 2.62 -8.83 -1.94
N GLU A 43 3.81 -9.28 -2.35
CA GLU A 43 4.31 -9.08 -3.72
C GLU A 43 3.57 -9.94 -4.74
N SER A 44 3.20 -11.19 -4.39
CA SER A 44 2.44 -12.05 -5.30
C SER A 44 1.01 -11.54 -5.51
N ASP A 45 0.35 -11.08 -4.44
CA ASP A 45 -1.01 -10.55 -4.48
C ASP A 45 -1.05 -9.25 -5.28
N PHE A 46 -0.06 -8.38 -5.07
CA PHE A 46 0.09 -7.14 -5.84
C PHE A 46 0.33 -7.43 -7.33
N ALA A 47 1.23 -8.37 -7.64
CA ALA A 47 1.53 -8.75 -9.03
C ALA A 47 0.31 -9.37 -9.71
N LEU A 48 -0.42 -10.26 -9.05
CA LEU A 48 -1.66 -10.85 -9.55
C LEU A 48 -2.69 -9.76 -9.90
N ALA A 49 -3.00 -8.88 -8.95
CA ALA A 49 -3.97 -7.81 -9.15
C ALA A 49 -3.56 -6.84 -10.27
N ARG A 50 -2.29 -6.44 -10.29
CA ARG A 50 -1.76 -5.55 -11.33
C ARG A 50 -1.84 -6.18 -12.70
N ASN A 51 -1.39 -7.42 -12.85
CA ASN A 51 -1.31 -8.10 -14.14
C ASN A 51 -2.70 -8.38 -14.72
N TYR A 52 -3.70 -8.62 -13.88
CA TYR A 52 -5.07 -8.83 -14.34
C TYR A 52 -5.72 -7.52 -14.81
N ILE A 53 -5.59 -6.44 -14.02
CA ILE A 53 -6.26 -5.16 -14.29
C ILE A 53 -5.54 -4.35 -15.38
N SER A 54 -4.22 -4.46 -15.45
CA SER A 54 -3.37 -3.75 -16.40
C SER A 54 -2.39 -4.73 -17.06
N PRO A 55 -2.90 -5.62 -17.93
CA PRO A 55 -2.10 -6.68 -18.57
C PRO A 55 -1.07 -6.11 -19.57
N VAL A 56 -1.25 -4.87 -20.01
CA VAL A 56 -0.28 -4.14 -20.82
C VAL A 56 0.50 -3.21 -19.90
N ASP A 57 1.84 -3.30 -19.91
CA ASP A 57 2.79 -2.61 -19.03
C ASP A 57 2.64 -1.06 -18.94
N GLN A 58 1.76 -0.45 -19.72
CA GLN A 58 1.65 1.00 -19.85
C GLN A 58 0.52 1.64 -19.03
N ASP A 59 -0.46 0.90 -18.51
CA ASP A 59 -1.61 1.53 -17.86
C ASP A 59 -1.62 1.40 -16.33
N ILE A 60 -0.57 1.92 -15.71
CA ILE A 60 -0.50 2.02 -14.25
C ILE A 60 -1.59 2.95 -13.68
N GLY A 61 -2.08 3.88 -14.50
CA GLY A 61 -3.18 4.79 -14.15
C GLY A 61 -4.48 4.04 -13.90
N SER A 62 -4.86 3.11 -14.77
CA SER A 62 -6.07 2.28 -14.57
C SER A 62 -6.00 1.42 -13.33
N PHE A 63 -4.85 0.81 -13.04
CA PHE A 63 -4.70 0.03 -11.80
C PHE A 63 -4.79 0.92 -10.56
N LEU A 64 -4.12 2.08 -10.55
CA LEU A 64 -4.23 3.05 -9.47
C LEU A 64 -5.67 3.53 -9.27
N ASN A 65 -6.38 3.84 -10.35
CA ASN A 65 -7.77 4.28 -10.30
C ASN A 65 -8.70 3.20 -9.74
N ARG A 66 -8.50 1.92 -10.09
CA ARG A 66 -9.28 0.82 -9.48
C ARG A 66 -9.02 0.70 -7.98
N ILE A 67 -7.76 0.79 -7.53
CA ILE A 67 -7.44 0.79 -6.09
C ILE A 67 -8.14 1.95 -5.38
N ILE A 68 -8.03 3.17 -5.93
CA ILE A 68 -8.67 4.35 -5.34
C ILE A 68 -10.19 4.18 -5.32
N PHE A 69 -10.79 3.70 -6.40
CA PHE A 69 -12.23 3.44 -6.49
C PHE A 69 -12.70 2.50 -5.38
N TYR A 70 -12.01 1.37 -5.16
CA TYR A 70 -12.31 0.47 -4.05
C TYR A 70 -12.15 1.15 -2.69
N CYS A 71 -11.00 1.79 -2.43
CA CYS A 71 -10.73 2.47 -1.17
C CYS A 71 -11.72 3.62 -0.90
N ASN A 72 -12.25 4.23 -1.96
CA ASN A 72 -13.23 5.30 -1.89
C ASN A 72 -14.67 4.80 -1.82
N ASN A 73 -14.88 3.53 -1.45
CA ASN A 73 -16.21 2.91 -1.37
C ASN A 73 -16.98 2.98 -2.71
N TYR A 74 -16.30 2.64 -3.79
CA TYR A 74 -16.83 2.61 -5.16
C TYR A 74 -17.30 3.98 -5.67
N LEU A 75 -16.66 5.05 -5.18
CA LEU A 75 -16.81 6.41 -5.70
C LEU A 75 -15.60 6.79 -6.56
N ASN A 76 -15.84 7.52 -7.64
CA ASN A 76 -14.79 8.06 -8.50
C ASN A 76 -13.87 8.99 -7.70
N VAL A 77 -12.61 9.10 -8.13
CA VAL A 77 -11.59 9.94 -7.49
C VAL A 77 -12.00 11.41 -7.42
N HIS A 78 -12.79 11.90 -8.38
CA HIS A 78 -13.27 13.28 -8.43
C HIS A 78 -14.50 13.55 -7.55
N GLU A 79 -15.10 12.52 -6.97
CA GLU A 79 -16.23 12.66 -6.06
C GLU A 79 -15.79 12.98 -4.63
N VAL A 80 -16.76 13.29 -3.77
CA VAL A 80 -16.51 13.51 -2.35
C VAL A 80 -15.92 12.24 -1.75
N GLN A 81 -14.75 12.38 -1.14
CA GLN A 81 -14.03 11.24 -0.57
C GLN A 81 -14.81 10.62 0.58
N SER A 82 -14.87 9.29 0.57
CA SER A 82 -15.51 8.52 1.63
C SER A 82 -14.66 8.51 2.90
N ASN A 83 -15.31 8.19 4.02
CA ASN A 83 -14.61 7.98 5.29
C ASN A 83 -13.60 6.82 5.18
N MET A 84 -13.92 5.78 4.40
CA MET A 84 -13.06 4.61 4.17
C MET A 84 -11.72 5.01 3.55
N LEU A 85 -11.74 5.85 2.51
CA LEU A 85 -10.51 6.33 1.89
C LEU A 85 -9.67 7.14 2.89
N GLY A 86 -10.33 8.03 3.64
CA GLY A 86 -9.68 8.78 4.70
C GLY A 86 -9.03 7.89 5.76
N ASP A 87 -9.73 6.84 6.20
CA ASP A 87 -9.23 5.90 7.21
C ASP A 87 -8.04 5.10 6.70
N ILE A 88 -8.06 4.66 5.44
CA ILE A 88 -6.94 3.96 4.80
C ILE A 88 -5.72 4.88 4.72
N ILE A 89 -5.87 6.12 4.22
CA ILE A 89 -4.76 7.07 4.10
C ILE A 89 -4.17 7.42 5.47
N ARG A 90 -5.02 7.57 6.51
CA ARG A 90 -4.60 7.87 7.88
C ARG A 90 -3.80 6.76 8.57
N ARG A 91 -3.76 5.54 8.01
CA ARG A 91 -2.83 4.49 8.47
C ARG A 91 -1.38 4.89 8.22
N ASN A 92 -1.11 5.78 7.26
CA ASN A 92 0.20 6.38 7.11
C ASN A 92 0.45 7.43 8.20
N ILE A 93 1.58 7.31 8.91
CA ILE A 93 1.91 8.21 10.03
C ILE A 93 1.96 9.70 9.65
N LYS A 94 2.34 10.04 8.41
CA LYS A 94 2.36 11.42 7.90
C LYS A 94 0.95 12.02 7.82
N TYR A 95 -0.06 11.18 7.56
CA TYR A 95 -1.43 11.59 7.34
C TYR A 95 -2.37 11.29 8.51
N LYS A 96 -1.90 10.70 9.62
CA LYS A 96 -2.71 10.27 10.78
C LYS A 96 -3.74 11.30 11.27
N ASN A 97 -3.39 12.59 11.25
CA ASN A 97 -4.25 13.68 11.71
C ASN A 97 -4.69 14.62 10.57
N ARG A 98 -4.71 14.12 9.33
CA ARG A 98 -5.10 14.87 8.12
C ARG A 98 -6.52 14.50 7.70
N TYR A 99 -7.27 15.49 7.23
CA TYR A 99 -8.70 15.37 6.92
C TYR A 99 -9.09 16.25 5.73
N GLY A 100 -10.25 15.95 5.13
CA GLY A 100 -10.85 16.77 4.08
C GLY A 100 -9.88 17.05 2.92
N LEU A 101 -9.63 18.32 2.65
CA LEU A 101 -8.82 18.78 1.53
C LEU A 101 -7.38 18.24 1.55
N ASP A 102 -6.78 17.98 2.71
CA ASP A 102 -5.42 17.43 2.79
C ASP A 102 -5.35 16.02 2.18
N ILE A 103 -6.39 15.20 2.41
CA ILE A 103 -6.49 13.85 1.83
C ILE A 103 -6.86 13.95 0.35
N TYR A 104 -7.74 14.89 -0.01
CA TYR A 104 -8.11 15.16 -1.39
C TYR A 104 -6.91 15.51 -2.26
N TYR A 105 -6.14 16.53 -1.88
CA TYR A 105 -4.96 16.95 -2.63
C TYR A 105 -3.91 15.84 -2.71
N HIS A 106 -3.70 15.09 -1.63
CA HIS A 106 -2.77 13.95 -1.67
C HIS A 106 -3.18 12.89 -2.69
N VAL A 107 -4.48 12.59 -2.81
CA VAL A 107 -4.99 11.61 -3.78
C VAL A 107 -4.93 12.16 -5.20
N MET A 108 -5.28 13.44 -5.40
CA MET A 108 -5.16 14.11 -6.71
C MET A 108 -3.72 14.16 -7.22
N ASP A 109 -2.75 14.44 -6.35
CA ASP A 109 -1.34 14.43 -6.71
C ASP A 109 -0.89 13.05 -7.22
N MET A 110 -1.41 11.97 -6.63
CA MET A 110 -1.10 10.60 -7.06
C MET A 110 -1.70 10.27 -8.43
N THR A 111 -2.89 10.78 -8.76
CA THR A 111 -3.58 10.52 -10.03
C THR A 111 -3.11 11.40 -11.18
N HIS A 112 -2.56 12.58 -10.89
CA HIS A 112 -2.02 13.47 -11.92
C HIS A 112 -0.80 12.88 -12.64
N GLU A 113 0.09 12.24 -11.89
CA GLU A 113 1.25 11.53 -12.45
C GLU A 113 1.36 10.12 -11.83
N PRO A 114 0.55 9.15 -12.31
CA PRO A 114 0.51 7.80 -11.75
C PRO A 114 1.85 7.09 -11.86
N ARG A 115 2.31 6.48 -10.76
CA ARG A 115 3.55 5.72 -10.69
C ARG A 115 3.32 4.42 -9.92
N VAL A 116 4.08 3.38 -10.22
CA VAL A 116 3.99 2.07 -9.52
C VAL A 116 4.12 2.23 -8.00
N ARG A 117 4.96 3.17 -7.54
CA ARG A 117 5.11 3.46 -6.11
C ARG A 117 3.82 3.98 -5.46
N HIS A 118 2.94 4.67 -6.19
CA HIS A 118 1.65 5.15 -5.68
C HIS A 118 0.68 3.98 -5.49
N CYS A 119 0.64 3.04 -6.43
CA CYS A 119 -0.12 1.79 -6.29
C CYS A 119 0.39 0.98 -5.08
N ARG A 120 1.71 0.76 -4.99
CA ARG A 120 2.33 0.04 -3.86
C ARG A 120 2.08 0.74 -2.53
N TYR A 121 2.09 2.07 -2.52
CA TYR A 121 1.77 2.86 -1.34
C TYR A 121 0.35 2.60 -0.85
N LEU A 122 -0.67 2.76 -1.72
CA LEU A 122 -2.07 2.50 -1.33
C LEU A 122 -2.30 1.03 -0.97
N TRP A 123 -1.76 0.11 -1.76
CA TRP A 123 -1.83 -1.33 -1.50
C TRP A 123 -1.22 -1.70 -0.14
N GLY A 124 -0.10 -1.07 0.22
CA GLY A 124 0.57 -1.22 1.51
C GLY A 124 -0.20 -0.66 2.70
N LEU A 125 -1.13 0.27 2.47
CA LEU A 125 -2.00 0.79 3.52
C LEU A 125 -3.23 -0.09 3.75
N MET A 126 -3.61 -0.91 2.77
CA MET A 126 -4.71 -1.86 2.90
C MET A 126 -4.32 -3.04 3.79
N THR A 127 -5.28 -3.47 4.62
CA THR A 127 -5.18 -4.70 5.39
C THR A 127 -5.19 -5.91 4.44
N PRO A 128 -4.73 -7.09 4.92
CA PRO A 128 -4.79 -8.31 4.13
C PRO A 128 -6.22 -8.66 3.69
N GLY A 129 -7.22 -8.41 4.57
CA GLY A 129 -8.63 -8.62 4.27
C GLY A 129 -9.13 -7.73 3.14
N GLU A 130 -8.85 -6.42 3.22
CA GLU A 130 -9.23 -5.47 2.16
C GLU A 130 -8.56 -5.79 0.81
N ARG A 131 -7.31 -6.29 0.81
CA ARG A 131 -6.64 -6.74 -0.42
C ARG A 131 -7.27 -7.99 -1.01
N THR A 132 -7.63 -8.95 -0.14
CA THR A 132 -8.36 -10.15 -0.55
C THR A 132 -9.71 -9.76 -1.16
N ASP A 133 -10.45 -8.87 -0.51
CA ASP A 133 -11.73 -8.38 -1.00
C ASP A 133 -11.58 -7.63 -2.32
N PHE A 134 -10.55 -6.80 -2.47
CA PHE A 134 -10.25 -6.15 -3.74
C PHE A 134 -10.00 -7.16 -4.86
N ILE A 135 -9.15 -8.17 -4.63
CA ILE A 135 -8.85 -9.22 -5.61
C ILE A 135 -10.13 -9.96 -5.99
N ASN A 136 -10.94 -10.35 -5.01
CA ASN A 136 -12.19 -11.04 -5.27
C ASN A 136 -13.12 -10.21 -6.17
N ASN A 137 -13.27 -8.91 -5.90
CA ASN A 137 -14.19 -8.05 -6.64
C ASN A 137 -13.70 -7.64 -8.03
N PHE A 138 -12.39 -7.46 -8.24
CA PHE A 138 -11.85 -6.89 -9.48
C PHE A 138 -11.00 -7.85 -10.32
N VAL A 139 -10.68 -9.03 -9.78
CA VAL A 139 -9.88 -10.05 -10.46
C VAL A 139 -10.67 -11.33 -10.67
N LEU A 140 -11.39 -11.81 -9.65
CA LEU A 140 -12.05 -13.12 -9.72
C LEU A 140 -13.51 -13.03 -10.19
N ILE A 141 -14.24 -11.96 -9.88
CA ILE A 141 -15.65 -11.78 -10.29
C ILE A 141 -15.77 -11.23 -11.72
N ASP A 142 -14.71 -10.60 -12.25
CA ASP A 142 -14.64 -10.08 -13.63
C ASP A 142 -14.14 -11.15 -14.65
N ASP A 143 -14.07 -12.45 -14.30
CA ASP A 143 -13.68 -13.53 -15.22
C ASP A 143 -14.93 -14.13 -15.93
N PRO A 144 -15.12 -13.91 -17.24
CA PRO A 144 -16.27 -14.45 -17.98
C PRO A 144 -16.18 -15.95 -18.29
N HIS A 145 -15.21 -16.68 -17.71
CA HIS A 145 -14.99 -18.12 -17.93
C HIS A 145 -15.39 -19.05 -16.78
N ILE A 146 -16.29 -18.61 -15.89
CA ILE A 146 -17.04 -19.48 -14.97
C ILE A 146 -18.55 -19.32 -15.20
#